data_AF-A0A078BGF5-F1
#
_entry.id   AF-A0A078BGF5-F1
#
_cell.length_a   1.000
_cell.length_b   1.000
_cell.length_c   1.000
_cell.angle_alpha   90.00
_cell.angle_beta   90.00
_cell.angle_gamma   90.00
#
_symmetry.space_group_name_H-M   'P 1'
#
loop_
_entity.id
_entity.type
_entity.pdbx_description
1 polymer ?
#
loop_
_entity_poly.entity_id
_entity_poly.type
_entity_poly.pdbx_seq_one_letter_code
_entity_poly.pdbx_strand_id
1 'polypeptide(L)'
;MGVVRPDDTGVEMEASHQQYQAALQLLAAGAVIKQSSATPLTYRLSFNRISVPLPGGVVQQLLAHGQMRAACKVSGEVVYVGS
;
A
#
# COMPACT_ATOMS: atom_id res chain seq x y z
N MET A 1 30.30 31.94 0.91
CA MET A 1 30.05 31.01 -0.20
C MET A 1 29.13 29.91 0.33
N GLY A 2 27.82 30.11 0.22
CA GLY A 2 26.82 29.19 0.77
C GLY A 2 26.57 28.04 -0.20
N VAL A 3 26.88 26.82 0.22
CA VAL A 3 26.54 25.62 -0.53
C VAL A 3 25.08 25.27 -0.24
N VAL A 4 24.22 25.58 -1.20
CA VAL A 4 22.84 25.12 -1.23
C VAL A 4 22.84 23.59 -1.34
N ARG A 5 22.24 22.91 -0.36
CA ARG A 5 22.03 21.45 -0.38
C ARG A 5 20.84 21.19 -1.30
N PRO A 6 20.99 20.38 -2.37
CA PRO A 6 19.86 20.03 -3.20
C PRO A 6 18.98 19.02 -2.44
N ASP A 7 17.75 19.43 -2.18
CA ASP A 7 16.55 18.64 -2.44
C ASP A 7 16.51 17.19 -1.90
N ASP A 8 16.20 17.04 -0.61
CA ASP A 8 15.71 15.77 -0.02
C ASP A 8 14.17 15.67 -0.11
N THR A 9 13.50 16.61 -0.79
CA THR A 9 12.04 16.74 -0.79
C THR A 9 11.35 16.09 -2.00
N GLY A 10 12.11 15.70 -3.04
CA GLY A 10 11.58 15.01 -4.22
C GLY A 10 11.46 13.48 -4.11
N VAL A 11 12.27 12.82 -3.27
CA VAL A 11 12.37 11.35 -3.26
C VAL A 11 11.17 10.67 -2.60
N GLU A 12 10.56 11.31 -1.59
CA GLU A 12 9.44 10.73 -0.83
C GLU A 12 8.11 10.71 -1.63
N MET A 13 7.89 11.70 -2.52
CA MET A 13 6.69 11.75 -3.37
C MET A 13 6.75 10.72 -4.49
N GLU A 14 7.90 10.55 -5.16
CA GLU A 14 8.07 9.54 -6.22
C GLU A 14 7.98 8.12 -5.67
N ALA A 15 8.62 7.84 -4.53
CA ALA A 15 8.55 6.50 -3.91
C ALA A 15 7.11 6.11 -3.57
N SER A 16 6.32 7.04 -3.04
CA SER A 16 4.90 6.82 -2.72
C SER A 16 4.07 6.58 -3.97
N HIS A 17 4.31 7.35 -5.04
CA HIS A 17 3.59 7.21 -6.31
C HIS A 17 3.93 5.89 -7.01
N GLN A 18 5.20 5.48 -6.98
CA GLN A 18 5.67 4.23 -7.57
C GLN A 18 5.15 3.01 -6.80
N GLN A 19 5.10 3.09 -5.46
CA GLN A 19 4.49 2.06 -4.62
C GLN A 19 2.99 1.93 -4.86
N TYR A 20 2.28 3.05 -5.06
CA TYR A 20 0.87 3.06 -5.43
C TYR A 20 0.64 2.35 -6.77
N GLN A 21 1.39 2.70 -7.82
CA GLN A 21 1.27 2.05 -9.12
C GLN A 21 1.62 0.55 -9.07
N ALA A 22 2.67 0.18 -8.33
CA ALA A 22 3.04 -1.22 -8.15
C ALA A 22 1.93 -2.00 -7.41
N ALA A 23 1.36 -1.42 -6.36
CA ALA A 23 0.25 -2.03 -5.63
C ALA A 23 -0.99 -2.21 -6.52
N LEU A 24 -1.30 -1.23 -7.39
CA LEU A 24 -2.37 -1.35 -8.38
C LEU A 24 -2.14 -2.50 -9.35
N GLN A 25 -0.95 -2.59 -9.95
CA GLN A 25 -0.65 -3.67 -10.89
C GLN A 25 -0.72 -5.04 -10.22
N LEU A 26 -0.25 -5.15 -8.97
CA LEU A 26 -0.33 -6.38 -8.20
C LEU A 26 -1.78 -6.73 -7.86
N LEU A 27 -2.61 -5.78 -7.42
CA LEU A 27 -4.04 -5.99 -7.17
C LEU A 27 -4.76 -6.47 -8.42
N ALA A 28 -4.48 -5.85 -9.58
CA ALA A 28 -5.02 -6.28 -10.87
C ALA A 28 -4.56 -7.69 -11.29
N ALA A 29 -3.35 -8.09 -10.88
CA ALA A 29 -2.83 -9.45 -11.07
C ALA A 29 -3.40 -10.49 -10.08
N GLY A 30 -4.25 -10.07 -9.13
CA GLY A 30 -4.86 -10.94 -8.12
C GLY A 30 -4.15 -10.94 -6.77
N ALA A 31 -3.32 -9.94 -6.47
CA ALA A 31 -2.80 -9.73 -5.13
C ALA A 31 -3.92 -9.35 -4.16
N VAL A 32 -3.65 -9.57 -2.88
CA VAL A 32 -4.57 -9.22 -1.79
C VAL A 32 -3.85 -8.36 -0.77
N ILE A 33 -4.53 -7.37 -0.21
CA ILE A 33 -4.00 -6.54 0.88
C ILE A 33 -4.62 -7.02 2.18
N LYS A 34 -3.79 -7.41 3.13
CA LYS A 34 -4.19 -7.85 4.46
C LYS A 34 -3.95 -6.72 5.45
N GLN A 35 -4.99 -6.29 6.13
CA GLN A 35 -4.94 -5.34 7.24
C GLN A 35 -5.02 -6.13 8.55
N SER A 36 -3.94 -6.09 9.31
CA SER A 36 -3.96 -6.59 10.69
C SER A 36 -4.58 -5.54 11.61
N SER A 37 -5.59 -5.93 12.37
CA SER A 37 -6.22 -5.04 13.37
C SER A 37 -5.41 -4.92 14.67
N ALA A 38 -4.20 -5.47 14.71
CA ALA A 38 -3.26 -5.19 15.80
C ALA A 38 -2.91 -3.70 15.82
N THR A 39 -2.67 -3.13 17.00
CA THR A 39 -2.20 -1.75 17.15
C THR A 39 -0.67 -1.73 17.23
N PRO A 40 0.03 -0.97 16.36
CA PRO A 40 -0.50 -0.11 15.29
C PRO A 40 -1.01 -0.90 14.08
N LEU A 41 -2.03 -0.35 13.39
CA LEU A 41 -2.61 -0.92 12.16
C LEU A 41 -1.49 -1.17 11.14
N THR A 42 -1.33 -2.42 10.72
CA THR A 42 -0.35 -2.79 9.70
C THR A 42 -1.03 -3.35 8.46
N TYR A 43 -0.52 -2.97 7.29
CA TYR A 43 -1.00 -3.44 6.01
C TYR A 43 0.10 -4.22 5.32
N ARG A 44 -0.26 -5.35 4.73
CA ARG A 44 0.66 -6.18 3.94
C ARG A 44 0.02 -6.56 2.62
N LEU A 45 0.74 -6.34 1.53
CA LEU A 45 0.34 -6.82 0.22
C LEU A 45 0.89 -8.23 0.05
N SER A 46 0.01 -9.18 -0.23
CA SER A 46 0.37 -10.58 -0.46
C SER A 46 0.08 -10.97 -1.91
N PHE A 47 1.11 -11.44 -2.60
CA PHE A 47 1.04 -11.92 -3.97
C PHE A 47 1.95 -13.14 -4.15
N ASN A 48 1.41 -14.24 -4.69
CA ASN A 48 2.16 -15.45 -5.02
C ASN A 48 3.14 -15.95 -3.92
N ARG A 49 2.67 -16.00 -2.67
CA ARG A 49 3.43 -16.33 -1.42
C ARG A 49 4.40 -15.27 -0.90
N ILE A 50 4.62 -14.18 -1.63
CA ILE A 50 5.36 -13.03 -1.15
C ILE A 50 4.40 -12.15 -0.36
N SER A 51 4.85 -11.61 0.77
CA SER A 51 4.10 -10.66 1.58
C SER A 51 5.02 -9.51 1.94
N VAL A 52 4.68 -8.30 1.49
CA VAL A 52 5.48 -7.10 1.72
C VAL A 52 4.69 -6.09 2.56
N PRO A 53 5.36 -5.37 3.48
CA PRO A 53 4.71 -4.28 4.20
C PRO A 53 4.30 -3.19 3.21
N LEU A 54 3.06 -2.73 3.34
CA LEU A 54 2.52 -1.66 2.51
C LEU A 54 2.25 -0.44 3.41
N PRO A 55 2.67 0.78 3.01
CA PRO A 55 2.40 1.97 3.79
C PRO A 55 0.90 2.24 3.88
N GLY A 56 0.44 2.70 5.05
CA GLY A 56 -0.97 3.06 5.25
C GLY A 56 -1.46 4.15 4.30
N GLY A 57 -0.59 5.09 3.91
CA GLY A 57 -0.91 6.14 2.93
C GLY A 57 -1.29 5.59 1.56
N VAL A 58 -0.56 4.58 1.07
CA VAL A 58 -0.86 3.92 -0.21
C VAL A 58 -2.20 3.19 -0.15
N VAL A 59 -2.48 2.50 0.96
CA VAL A 59 -3.76 1.81 1.18
C VAL A 59 -4.92 2.80 1.21
N GLN A 60 -4.77 3.92 1.91
CA GLN A 60 -5.79 4.97 1.95
C GLN A 60 -6.05 5.56 0.56
N GLN A 61 -5.01 5.78 -0.25
CA GLN A 61 -5.18 6.19 -1.65
C GLN A 61 -5.94 5.14 -2.46
N LEU A 62 -5.58 3.85 -2.35
CA LEU A 62 -6.27 2.78 -3.06
C LEU A 62 -7.77 2.69 -2.67
N LEU A 63 -8.11 2.91 -1.40
CA LEU A 63 -9.49 3.00 -0.93
C LEU A 63 -10.19 4.24 -1.50
N ALA A 64 -9.56 5.40 -1.41
CA ALA A 64 -10.12 6.66 -1.88
C ALA A 64 -10.39 6.64 -3.39
N HIS A 65 -9.55 5.96 -4.16
CA HIS A 65 -9.70 5.77 -5.61
C HIS A 65 -10.60 4.59 -5.99
N GLY A 66 -11.16 3.84 -5.02
CA GLY A 66 -12.07 2.71 -5.26
C GLY A 66 -11.43 1.50 -5.93
N GLN A 67 -10.09 1.39 -5.89
CA GLN A 67 -9.31 0.37 -6.61
C GLN A 67 -9.28 -0.98 -5.88
N MET A 68 -9.84 -1.02 -4.67
CA MET A 68 -9.98 -2.24 -3.91
C MET A 68 -11.25 -2.25 -3.07
N ARG A 69 -11.68 -3.45 -2.71
CA ARG A 69 -12.86 -3.69 -1.87
C ARG A 69 -12.51 -4.64 -0.75
N ALA A 70 -13.11 -4.44 0.42
CA ALA A 70 -13.02 -5.41 1.50
C ALA A 70 -13.75 -6.69 1.08
N ALA A 71 -13.01 -7.79 0.92
CA ALA A 71 -13.58 -9.08 0.55
C ALA A 71 -14.08 -9.83 1.79
N CYS A 72 -13.20 -10.03 2.77
CA CYS A 72 -13.47 -10.86 3.94
C CYS A 72 -12.80 -10.30 5.19
N LYS A 73 -13.45 -10.48 6.35
CA LYS A 73 -12.84 -10.28 7.67
C LYS A 73 -12.65 -11.64 8.32
N VAL A 74 -11.41 -12.10 8.44
CA VAL A 74 -11.08 -13.39 9.04
C VAL A 74 -10.34 -13.15 10.35
N SER A 75 -10.95 -13.51 11.47
CA SER A 75 -10.30 -13.56 12.79
C SER A 75 -9.53 -12.29 13.21
N GLY A 76 -10.05 -11.11 12.88
CA GLY A 76 -9.42 -9.82 13.19
C GLY A 76 -8.50 -9.26 12.09
N GLU A 77 -8.36 -9.96 10.95
CA GLU A 77 -7.67 -9.45 9.76
C GLU A 77 -8.71 -9.10 8.69
N VAL A 78 -8.61 -7.90 8.11
CA VAL A 78 -9.46 -7.49 6.97
C VAL A 78 -8.66 -7.70 5.69
N VAL A 79 -9.23 -8.43 4.75
CA VAL A 79 -8.63 -8.69 3.44
C VAL A 79 -9.31 -7.82 2.40
N TYR A 80 -8.52 -7.03 1.70
CA TYR A 80 -8.92 -6.24 0.54
C TYR A 80 -8.41 -6.93 -0.73
N VAL A 81 -9.23 -6.89 -1.78
CA VAL A 81 -8.92 -7.43 -3.11
C VAL A 81 -9.11 -6.34 -4.16
N GLY A 82 -8.43 -6.47 -5.29
CA GLY A 82 -8.62 -5.56 -6.43
C GLY A 82 -10.07 -5.55 -6.89
N SER A 83 -10.58 -4.37 -7.25
CA SER A 83 -11.91 -4.18 -7.86
C SER A 83 -11.95 -4.67 -9.30
#